data_AF-A0AA88YA92-F1
#
_entry.id   AF-A0AA88YA92-F1
#
_cell.length_a   1.000
_cell.length_b   1.000
_cell.length_c   1.000
_cell.angle_alpha   90.00
_cell.angle_beta   90.00
_cell.angle_gamma   90.00
#
_symmetry.space_group_name_H-M   'P 1'
#
loop_
_entity.id
_entity.type
_entity.pdbx_description
1 polymer ?
#
loop_
_entity_poly.entity_id
_entity_poly.type
_entity_poly.pdbx_seq_one_letter_code
_entity_poly.pdbx_strand_id
1 'polypeptide(L)'
;AQNTIDDNTTLNTKYYTLTYGTKGQLVNTKYYTLTYGTKGQLVNTKYYTVTYGTKGQLVNTKYYTLTYGTKGQLVNTKYYTLTYGTKGQLVNTKYYTVTYGTKRQLVNTKYYTVTYGTKGQLVNTKYYTLTYGTKGQLVNTKYYTLTYGTKGQLVNTKNYTLTYGTKGQLVNTKYYTLTYGIKGQLVNTKYYTLTYGTKGQLVNTKYYTLTYGTKGQLVNTKYYTLTYGTKGQLVNTKYYTLTYGTNGQLVNTKYYTLIYGTKGQLVNTKYYTLTYGTKGQLVNTKYYTLTYGTKGQLVNTKYYTLTYGTKGQLELVQMF
;
A
#
# COMPACT_ATOMS: atom_id res chain seq x y z
N ALA A 1 -46.15 26.90 -6.82
CA ALA A 1 -45.75 27.02 -8.23
C ALA A 1 -44.58 26.08 -8.51
N GLN A 2 -44.82 25.06 -9.33
CA GLN A 2 -43.86 24.03 -9.69
C GLN A 2 -43.03 24.52 -10.89
N ASN A 3 -41.91 25.21 -10.64
CA ASN A 3 -41.00 25.62 -11.72
C ASN A 3 -40.22 24.40 -12.22
N THR A 4 -40.89 23.59 -13.04
CA THR A 4 -40.31 22.49 -13.81
C THR A 4 -40.07 23.06 -15.20
N ILE A 5 -38.81 23.31 -15.54
CA ILE A 5 -38.44 23.78 -16.89
C ILE A 5 -37.73 22.61 -17.58
N ASP A 6 -38.35 22.07 -18.64
CA ASP A 6 -37.68 21.24 -19.62
C ASP A 6 -36.89 22.18 -20.55
N ASP A 7 -35.67 22.56 -20.16
CA ASP A 7 -34.91 23.61 -20.86
C ASP A 7 -34.10 23.01 -22.02
N ASN A 8 -34.61 23.19 -23.25
CA ASN A 8 -33.85 22.98 -24.48
C ASN A 8 -32.82 24.11 -24.65
N THR A 9 -31.60 23.84 -24.20
CA THR A 9 -30.35 24.59 -24.44
C THR A 9 -30.38 26.10 -24.15
N THR A 10 -29.95 26.50 -22.94
CA THR A 10 -29.82 27.92 -22.57
C THR A 10 -28.35 28.38 -22.72
N LEU A 11 -28.13 29.41 -23.53
CA LEU A 11 -26.81 30.01 -23.77
C LEU A 11 -26.60 31.24 -22.87
N ASN A 12 -25.46 31.30 -22.18
CA ASN A 12 -24.95 32.46 -21.43
C ASN A 12 -25.86 32.97 -20.28
N THR A 13 -25.73 32.39 -19.09
CA THR A 13 -26.49 32.82 -17.90
C THR A 13 -25.59 33.16 -16.73
N LYS A 14 -25.79 34.32 -16.10
CA LYS A 14 -25.00 34.72 -14.91
C LYS A 14 -25.40 33.93 -13.66
N TYR A 15 -26.69 33.72 -13.45
CA TYR A 15 -27.24 32.96 -12.32
C TYR A 15 -28.40 32.10 -12.79
N TYR A 16 -28.48 30.87 -12.31
CA TYR A 16 -29.55 29.94 -12.66
C TYR A 16 -29.84 29.03 -11.46
N THR A 17 -31.05 29.11 -10.90
CA THR A 17 -31.45 28.39 -9.68
C THR A 17 -32.78 27.70 -9.90
N LEU A 18 -32.82 26.37 -9.85
CA LEU A 18 -34.04 25.59 -9.98
C LEU A 18 -34.25 24.66 -8.78
N THR A 19 -35.51 24.40 -8.48
CA THR A 19 -35.87 23.33 -7.53
C THR A 19 -35.85 21.98 -8.22
N TYR A 20 -36.38 21.88 -9.44
CA TYR A 20 -36.46 20.63 -10.21
C TYR A 20 -35.95 20.83 -11.64
N GLY A 21 -35.06 19.95 -12.09
CA GLY A 21 -34.46 19.98 -13.41
C GLY A 21 -34.36 18.57 -13.97
N THR A 22 -35.06 18.32 -15.07
CA THR A 22 -35.17 17.01 -15.71
C THR A 22 -34.05 16.80 -16.72
N LYS A 23 -33.94 17.68 -17.72
CA LYS A 23 -32.89 17.70 -18.75
C LYS A 23 -32.50 19.13 -19.08
N GLY A 24 -31.20 19.37 -19.28
CA GLY A 24 -30.72 20.67 -19.74
C GLY A 24 -29.28 20.64 -20.22
N GLN A 25 -28.98 21.47 -21.22
CA GLN A 25 -27.62 21.82 -21.63
C GLN A 25 -27.41 23.31 -21.31
N LEU A 26 -26.37 23.61 -20.53
CA LEU A 26 -26.01 24.99 -20.21
C LEU A 26 -24.57 25.27 -20.55
N VAL A 27 -24.34 26.42 -21.18
CA VAL A 27 -23.02 26.88 -21.59
C VAL A 27 -22.75 28.25 -20.98
N ASN A 28 -21.54 28.43 -20.46
CA ASN A 28 -21.03 29.69 -19.88
C ASN A 28 -21.90 30.19 -18.72
N THR A 29 -22.00 29.37 -17.67
CA THR A 29 -22.78 29.71 -16.48
C THR A 29 -21.86 30.13 -15.33
N LYS A 30 -22.08 31.32 -14.76
CA LYS A 30 -21.27 31.75 -13.60
C LYS A 30 -21.71 31.00 -12.33
N TYR A 31 -23.00 30.92 -12.06
CA TYR A 31 -23.56 30.19 -10.91
C TYR A 31 -24.77 29.35 -11.32
N TYR A 32 -24.74 28.06 -11.00
CA TYR A 32 -25.85 27.15 -11.18
C TYR A 32 -26.14 26.38 -9.88
N THR A 33 -27.37 26.44 -9.42
CA THR A 33 -27.86 25.73 -8.23
C THR A 33 -29.10 24.92 -8.56
N LEU A 34 -29.12 23.65 -8.19
CA LEU A 34 -30.26 22.77 -8.42
C LEU A 34 -30.55 21.88 -7.21
N THR A 35 -31.79 21.85 -6.75
CA THR A 35 -32.16 20.95 -5.65
C THR A 35 -32.29 19.51 -6.14
N TYR A 36 -33.07 19.26 -7.20
CA TYR A 36 -33.29 17.93 -7.77
C TYR A 36 -33.01 17.91 -9.26
N GLY A 37 -32.03 17.11 -9.67
CA GLY A 37 -31.56 16.98 -11.06
C GLY A 37 -31.51 15.55 -11.56
N THR A 38 -32.07 15.29 -12.73
CA THR A 38 -32.01 13.94 -13.32
C THR A 38 -30.94 13.79 -14.41
N LYS A 39 -30.82 14.74 -15.34
CA LYS A 39 -29.78 14.71 -16.38
C LYS A 39 -29.35 16.13 -16.73
N GLY A 40 -28.06 16.40 -16.74
CA GLY A 40 -27.54 17.70 -17.18
C GLY A 40 -26.19 17.59 -17.87
N GLN A 41 -25.96 18.45 -18.86
CA GLN A 41 -24.62 18.73 -19.37
C GLN A 41 -24.34 20.21 -19.15
N LEU A 42 -23.21 20.52 -18.50
CA LEU A 42 -22.78 21.90 -18.35
C LEU A 42 -21.34 22.07 -18.83
N VAL A 43 -21.13 23.16 -19.57
CA VAL A 43 -19.83 23.55 -20.12
C VAL A 43 -19.48 24.95 -19.62
N ASN A 44 -18.24 25.13 -19.18
CA ASN A 44 -17.70 26.40 -18.69
C ASN A 44 -18.51 26.97 -17.53
N THR A 45 -18.53 26.24 -16.41
CA THR A 45 -19.26 26.65 -15.20
C THR A 45 -18.31 27.08 -14.10
N LYS A 46 -18.48 28.29 -13.55
CA LYS A 46 -17.62 28.72 -12.44
C LYS A 46 -18.02 28.03 -11.13
N TYR A 47 -19.32 28.02 -10.80
CA TYR A 47 -19.85 27.35 -9.61
C TYR A 47 -21.08 26.51 -9.96
N TYR A 48 -21.02 25.23 -9.64
CA TYR A 48 -22.12 24.27 -9.83
C TYR A 48 -22.43 23.60 -8.49
N THR A 49 -23.67 23.70 -8.01
CA THR A 49 -24.12 23.10 -6.76
C THR A 49 -25.40 22.30 -6.99
N VAL A 50 -25.41 21.05 -6.57
CA VAL A 50 -26.60 20.19 -6.66
C VAL A 50 -26.83 19.44 -5.35
N THR A 51 -28.07 19.39 -4.88
CA THR A 51 -28.41 18.57 -3.70
C THR A 51 -28.60 17.11 -4.10
N TYR A 52 -29.50 16.82 -5.04
CA TYR A 52 -29.76 15.47 -5.53
C TYR A 52 -29.57 15.40 -7.04
N GLY A 53 -28.57 14.66 -7.52
CA GLY A 53 -28.23 14.52 -8.93
C GLY A 53 -28.13 13.06 -9.36
N THR A 54 -28.87 12.65 -10.38
CA THR A 54 -28.77 11.26 -10.87
C THR A 54 -27.71 11.11 -11.96
N LYS A 55 -27.74 11.89 -13.05
CA LYS A 55 -26.72 11.84 -14.13
C LYS A 55 -26.22 13.22 -14.51
N GLY A 56 -24.91 13.39 -14.68
CA GLY A 56 -24.34 14.66 -15.15
C GLY A 56 -23.03 14.52 -15.92
N GLN A 57 -22.82 15.38 -16.91
CA GLN A 57 -21.51 15.63 -17.51
C GLN A 57 -21.14 17.09 -17.34
N LEU A 58 -19.94 17.34 -16.85
CA LEU A 58 -19.43 18.68 -16.55
C LEU A 58 -18.06 18.85 -17.20
N VAL A 59 -17.90 19.91 -17.99
CA VAL A 59 -16.65 20.25 -18.66
C VAL A 59 -16.23 21.66 -18.23
N ASN A 60 -14.96 21.82 -17.85
CA ASN A 60 -14.37 23.09 -17.43
C ASN A 60 -15.13 23.73 -16.26
N THR A 61 -15.12 23.04 -15.12
CA THR A 61 -15.80 23.52 -13.90
C THR A 61 -14.80 23.98 -12.87
N LYS A 62 -14.93 25.22 -12.37
CA LYS A 62 -14.01 25.70 -11.32
C LYS A 62 -14.36 25.08 -9.96
N TYR A 63 -15.64 25.08 -9.58
CA TYR A 63 -16.12 24.48 -8.33
C TYR A 63 -17.38 23.66 -8.56
N TYR A 64 -17.36 22.40 -8.15
CA TYR A 64 -18.53 21.53 -8.12
C TYR A 64 -18.76 20.95 -6.73
N THR A 65 -19.97 21.16 -6.20
CA THR A 65 -20.47 20.52 -4.98
C THR A 65 -21.71 19.68 -5.29
N LEU A 66 -21.73 18.43 -4.83
CA LEU A 66 -22.88 17.53 -4.95
C LEU A 66 -23.15 16.82 -3.61
N THR A 67 -24.37 16.91 -3.08
CA THR A 67 -24.68 16.18 -1.84
C THR A 67 -24.93 14.70 -2.12
N TYR A 68 -25.84 14.38 -3.04
CA TYR A 68 -26.21 13.02 -3.40
C TYR A 68 -26.10 12.81 -4.91
N GLY A 69 -25.22 11.90 -5.33
CA GLY A 69 -24.89 11.67 -6.74
C GLY A 69 -24.92 10.21 -7.15
N THR A 70 -25.60 9.86 -8.26
CA THR A 70 -25.55 8.47 -8.74
C THR A 70 -24.50 8.23 -9.83
N LYS A 71 -24.43 9.08 -10.87
CA LYS A 71 -23.46 8.91 -11.96
C LYS A 71 -22.99 10.27 -12.47
N GLY A 72 -21.69 10.47 -12.58
CA GLY A 72 -21.12 11.70 -13.12
C GLY A 72 -19.87 11.47 -13.97
N GLN A 73 -19.68 12.30 -14.98
CA GLN A 73 -18.40 12.47 -15.66
C GLN A 73 -17.97 13.93 -15.55
N LEU A 74 -16.73 14.16 -15.11
CA LEU A 74 -16.15 15.48 -15.00
C LEU A 74 -14.82 15.56 -15.73
N VAL A 75 -14.66 16.60 -16.52
CA VAL A 75 -13.42 16.90 -17.23
C VAL A 75 -12.98 18.30 -16.86
N ASN A 76 -11.69 18.45 -16.52
CA ASN A 76 -11.06 19.72 -16.17
C ASN A 76 -11.79 20.43 -15.01
N THR A 77 -11.75 19.81 -13.83
CA THR A 77 -12.37 20.37 -12.62
C THR A 77 -11.32 20.85 -11.63
N LYS A 78 -11.40 22.10 -11.19
CA LYS A 78 -10.44 22.60 -10.19
C LYS A 78 -10.75 22.07 -8.79
N TYR A 79 -12.01 22.14 -8.36
CA TYR A 79 -12.44 21.62 -7.07
C TYR A 79 -13.73 20.82 -7.21
N TYR A 80 -13.72 19.61 -6.65
CA TYR A 80 -14.86 18.72 -6.60
C TYR A 80 -15.10 18.25 -5.16
N THR A 81 -16.32 18.43 -4.67
CA THR A 81 -16.77 17.91 -3.38
C THR A 81 -18.05 17.10 -3.55
N LEU A 82 -18.07 15.89 -2.98
CA LEU A 82 -19.25 15.02 -3.00
C LEU A 82 -19.47 14.36 -1.64
N THR A 83 -20.67 14.50 -1.08
CA THR A 83 -20.99 13.83 0.20
C THR A 83 -21.25 12.35 -0.02
N TYR A 84 -22.21 12.01 -0.89
CA TYR A 84 -22.60 10.63 -1.18
C TYR A 84 -22.62 10.39 -2.67
N GLY A 85 -21.84 9.43 -3.18
CA GLY A 85 -22.12 8.98 -4.54
C GLY A 85 -21.61 7.63 -4.98
N THR A 86 -22.27 7.13 -6.02
CA THR A 86 -22.18 5.71 -6.37
C THR A 86 -21.23 5.41 -7.52
N LYS A 87 -21.28 6.18 -8.61
CA LYS A 87 -20.38 6.03 -9.77
C LYS A 87 -19.85 7.37 -10.26
N GLY A 88 -18.56 7.45 -10.59
CA GLY A 88 -17.99 8.66 -11.18
C GLY A 88 -16.73 8.41 -11.99
N GLN A 89 -16.56 9.16 -13.07
CA GLN A 89 -15.31 9.27 -13.80
C GLN A 89 -14.84 10.72 -13.77
N LEU A 90 -13.58 10.93 -13.43
CA LEU A 90 -12.98 12.26 -13.41
C LEU A 90 -11.65 12.27 -14.13
N VAL A 91 -11.47 13.28 -14.97
CA VAL A 91 -10.25 13.52 -15.73
C VAL A 91 -9.76 14.92 -15.44
N ASN A 92 -8.47 15.06 -15.14
CA ASN A 92 -7.79 16.34 -14.87
C ASN A 92 -8.47 17.10 -13.73
N THR A 93 -8.35 16.58 -12.51
CA THR A 93 -8.92 17.20 -11.31
C THR A 93 -7.83 17.70 -10.38
N LYS A 94 -7.89 18.97 -9.96
CA LYS A 94 -6.87 19.49 -9.03
C LYS A 94 -7.14 19.03 -7.60
N TYR A 95 -8.38 19.16 -7.12
CA TYR A 95 -8.78 18.73 -5.78
C TYR A 95 -10.10 17.95 -5.84
N TYR A 96 -10.10 16.76 -5.26
CA TYR A 96 -11.27 15.90 -5.17
C TYR A 96 -11.46 15.41 -3.74
N THR A 97 -12.63 15.70 -3.17
CA THR A 97 -13.00 15.28 -1.82
C THR A 97 -14.32 14.53 -1.83
N VAL A 98 -14.36 13.36 -1.18
CA VAL A 98 -15.58 12.59 -0.98
C VAL A 98 -15.72 12.12 0.46
N THR A 99 -16.94 12.17 0.99
CA THR A 99 -17.26 11.47 2.24
C THR A 99 -17.57 9.98 1.99
N TYR A 100 -18.57 9.66 1.16
CA TYR A 100 -19.01 8.28 0.88
C TYR A 100 -19.00 7.93 -0.60
N GLY A 101 -18.46 6.75 -0.91
CA GLY A 101 -18.07 6.43 -2.26
C GLY A 101 -18.04 4.99 -2.67
N THR A 102 -18.70 4.66 -3.78
CA THR A 102 -18.80 3.27 -4.21
C THR A 102 -17.84 2.90 -5.36
N LYS A 103 -17.92 3.53 -6.54
CA LYS A 103 -17.11 3.13 -7.72
C LYS A 103 -16.56 4.35 -8.44
N ARG A 104 -15.24 4.49 -8.53
CA ARG A 104 -14.63 5.65 -9.20
C ARG A 104 -13.43 5.31 -10.07
N GLN A 105 -13.31 6.07 -11.16
CA GLN A 105 -12.10 6.14 -11.97
C GLN A 105 -11.62 7.59 -12.01
N LEU A 106 -10.39 7.82 -11.54
CA LEU A 106 -9.76 9.13 -11.55
C LEU A 106 -8.48 9.06 -12.38
N VAL A 107 -8.33 10.00 -13.31
CA VAL A 107 -7.12 10.16 -14.12
C VAL A 107 -6.59 11.57 -13.93
N ASN A 108 -5.28 11.68 -13.69
CA ASN A 108 -4.56 12.94 -13.50
C ASN A 108 -5.18 13.78 -12.37
N THR A 109 -4.99 13.32 -11.13
CA THR A 109 -5.49 14.02 -9.95
C THR A 109 -4.37 14.53 -9.06
N LYS A 110 -4.38 15.82 -8.72
CA LYS A 110 -3.33 16.37 -7.84
C LYS A 110 -3.57 15.98 -6.37
N TYR A 111 -4.78 16.15 -5.87
CA TYR A 111 -5.16 15.78 -4.51
C TYR A 111 -6.49 15.04 -4.51
N TYR A 112 -6.49 13.86 -3.88
CA TYR A 112 -7.67 13.03 -3.75
C TYR A 112 -7.84 12.59 -2.29
N THR A 113 -8.99 12.89 -1.70
CA THR A 113 -9.33 12.56 -0.32
C THR A 113 -10.67 11.85 -0.27
N VAL A 114 -10.73 10.71 0.42
CA VAL A 114 -11.97 9.96 0.64
C VAL A 114 -12.06 9.47 2.07
N THR A 115 -13.21 9.64 2.72
CA THR A 115 -13.44 9.04 4.03
C THR A 115 -13.81 7.56 3.90
N TYR A 116 -14.86 7.24 3.14
CA TYR A 116 -15.35 5.87 2.93
C TYR A 116 -15.41 5.52 1.44
N GLY A 117 -14.58 4.57 1.02
CA GLY A 117 -14.45 4.14 -0.37
C GLY A 117 -14.54 2.62 -0.54
N THR A 118 -15.40 2.13 -1.42
CA THR A 118 -15.47 0.68 -1.69
C THR A 118 -14.59 0.26 -2.87
N LYS A 119 -14.72 0.86 -4.05
CA LYS A 119 -13.92 0.53 -5.24
C LYS A 119 -13.38 1.78 -5.94
N GLY A 120 -12.08 1.80 -6.21
CA GLY A 120 -11.43 2.90 -6.93
C GLY A 120 -10.31 2.43 -7.86
N GLN A 121 -10.21 3.07 -9.02
CA GLN A 121 -9.05 3.02 -9.90
C GLN A 121 -8.50 4.45 -10.05
N LEU A 122 -7.22 4.61 -9.80
CA LEU A 122 -6.54 5.89 -9.90
C LEU A 122 -5.30 5.76 -10.76
N VAL A 123 -5.14 6.70 -11.69
CA VAL A 123 -3.97 6.80 -12.55
C VAL A 123 -3.41 8.22 -12.45
N ASN A 124 -2.10 8.32 -12.21
CA ASN A 124 -1.36 9.57 -12.10
C ASN A 124 -1.91 10.47 -10.99
N THR A 125 -1.71 10.04 -9.75
CA THR A 125 -2.15 10.80 -8.57
C THR A 125 -0.95 11.32 -7.77
N LYS A 126 -0.93 12.62 -7.49
CA LYS A 126 0.17 13.19 -6.68
C LYS A 126 -0.01 12.85 -5.19
N TYR A 127 -1.20 13.08 -4.65
CA TYR A 127 -1.53 12.77 -3.25
C TYR A 127 -2.87 12.07 -3.16
N TYR A 128 -2.89 10.92 -2.49
CA TYR A 128 -4.10 10.19 -2.17
C TYR A 128 -4.19 9.88 -0.68
N THR A 129 -5.32 10.24 -0.07
CA THR A 129 -5.68 9.88 1.30
C THR A 129 -7.01 9.15 1.30
N LEU A 130 -7.07 7.99 1.96
CA LEU A 130 -8.29 7.22 2.17
C LEU A 130 -8.37 6.76 3.64
N THR A 131 -9.48 7.01 4.33
CA THR A 131 -9.64 6.53 5.72
C THR A 131 -10.07 5.06 5.73
N TYR A 132 -11.16 4.73 5.05
CA TYR A 132 -11.72 3.37 4.99
C TYR A 132 -11.88 2.88 3.56
N GLY A 133 -11.15 1.83 3.19
CA GLY A 133 -11.04 1.31 1.84
C GLY A 133 -11.27 -0.19 1.73
N THR A 134 -12.16 -0.62 0.82
CA THR A 134 -12.30 -2.06 0.54
C THR A 134 -11.39 -2.54 -0.58
N LYS A 135 -11.45 -1.95 -1.79
CA LYS A 135 -10.71 -2.38 -2.98
C LYS A 135 -10.17 -1.16 -3.74
N GLY A 136 -8.89 -1.15 -4.04
CA GLY A 136 -8.27 -0.07 -4.80
C GLY A 136 -7.18 -0.56 -5.75
N GLN A 137 -7.09 0.08 -6.92
CA GLN A 137 -5.95 -0.05 -7.82
C GLN A 137 -5.37 1.34 -8.06
N LEU A 138 -4.08 1.48 -7.84
CA LEU A 138 -3.36 2.73 -8.03
C LEU A 138 -2.14 2.53 -8.93
N VAL A 139 -2.02 3.40 -9.92
CA VAL A 139 -0.89 3.42 -10.85
C VAL A 139 -0.29 4.82 -10.83
N ASN A 140 1.04 4.88 -10.71
CA ASN A 140 1.83 6.12 -10.70
C ASN A 140 1.36 7.10 -9.62
N THR A 141 1.60 6.74 -8.36
CA THR A 141 1.22 7.56 -7.21
C THR A 141 2.44 8.08 -6.45
N LYS A 142 2.50 9.40 -6.20
CA LYS A 142 3.65 9.96 -5.46
C LYS A 142 3.53 9.74 -3.96
N TYR A 143 2.34 9.95 -3.39
CA TYR A 143 2.07 9.74 -1.97
C TYR A 143 0.70 9.10 -1.79
N TYR A 144 0.68 7.98 -1.08
CA TYR A 144 -0.55 7.31 -0.69
C TYR A 144 -0.58 7.05 0.81
N THR A 145 -1.68 7.45 1.44
CA THR A 145 -1.98 7.15 2.85
C THR A 145 -3.33 6.46 2.95
N LEU A 146 -3.35 5.31 3.65
CA LEU A 146 -4.56 4.56 3.95
C LEU A 146 -4.61 4.20 5.44
N THR A 147 -5.72 4.47 6.12
CA THR A 147 -5.87 4.04 7.53
C THR A 147 -6.33 2.59 7.61
N TYR A 148 -7.45 2.24 6.98
CA TYR A 148 -8.02 0.89 7.00
C TYR A 148 -8.25 0.35 5.57
N GLY A 149 -7.57 -0.73 5.22
CA GLY A 149 -7.58 -1.31 3.88
C GLY A 149 -7.80 -2.82 3.86
N THR A 150 -8.76 -3.29 3.06
CA THR A 150 -8.93 -4.74 2.87
C THR A 150 -8.07 -5.28 1.72
N LYS A 151 -8.19 -4.75 0.50
CA LYS A 151 -7.49 -5.23 -0.70
C LYS A 151 -6.97 -4.06 -1.53
N GLY A 152 -5.70 -4.09 -1.91
CA GLY A 152 -5.10 -3.05 -2.75
C GLY A 152 -4.05 -3.59 -3.72
N GLN A 153 -3.99 -2.99 -4.91
CA GLN A 153 -2.88 -3.15 -5.84
C GLN A 153 -2.27 -1.78 -6.12
N LEU A 154 -0.95 -1.68 -5.94
CA LEU A 154 -0.20 -0.45 -6.18
C LEU A 154 0.97 -0.72 -7.12
N VAL A 155 1.09 0.10 -8.15
CA VAL A 155 2.17 0.04 -9.14
C VAL A 155 2.82 1.42 -9.23
N ASN A 156 4.15 1.44 -9.18
CA ASN A 156 4.97 2.65 -9.28
C ASN A 156 4.57 3.70 -8.23
N THR A 157 4.88 3.40 -6.97
CA THR A 157 4.54 4.29 -5.85
C THR A 157 5.80 4.82 -5.17
N LYS A 158 5.91 6.14 -4.99
CA LYS A 158 7.07 6.71 -4.30
C LYS A 158 6.98 6.48 -2.80
N ASN A 159 5.85 6.84 -2.17
CA ASN A 159 5.65 6.61 -0.74
C ASN A 159 4.25 6.03 -0.49
N TYR A 160 4.20 4.96 0.28
CA TYR A 160 2.95 4.36 0.73
C TYR A 160 2.98 4.14 2.24
N THR A 161 1.95 4.62 2.92
CA THR A 161 1.71 4.38 4.34
C THR A 161 0.34 3.72 4.54
N LEU A 162 0.32 2.62 5.29
CA LEU A 162 -0.90 1.92 5.66
C LEU A 162 -0.89 1.61 7.17
N THR A 163 -1.97 1.94 7.89
CA THR A 163 -2.09 1.57 9.30
C THR A 163 -2.56 0.13 9.46
N TYR A 164 -3.71 -0.23 8.88
CA TYR A 164 -4.32 -1.57 9.00
C TYR A 164 -4.61 -2.17 7.62
N GLY A 165 -3.94 -3.27 7.28
CA GLY A 165 -4.03 -3.92 5.98
C GLY A 165 -4.27 -5.42 6.03
N THR A 166 -5.25 -5.92 5.26
CA THR A 166 -5.48 -7.38 5.19
C THR A 166 -4.75 -8.05 4.03
N LYS A 167 -4.82 -7.49 2.80
CA LYS A 167 -4.23 -8.04 1.58
C LYS A 167 -3.72 -6.92 0.67
N GLY A 168 -2.49 -7.02 0.20
CA GLY A 168 -1.94 -6.04 -0.73
C GLY A 168 -0.92 -6.61 -1.69
N GLN A 169 -0.88 -6.07 -2.91
CA GLN A 169 0.22 -6.28 -3.85
C GLN A 169 0.84 -4.94 -4.22
N LEU A 170 2.15 -4.83 -4.05
CA LEU A 170 2.91 -3.63 -4.38
C LEU A 170 4.02 -3.98 -5.36
N VAL A 171 4.14 -3.20 -6.43
CA VAL A 171 5.19 -3.32 -7.44
C VAL A 171 5.88 -1.98 -7.61
N ASN A 172 7.22 -1.99 -7.59
CA ASN A 172 8.07 -0.80 -7.77
C ASN A 172 7.73 0.30 -6.75
N THR A 173 8.06 0.05 -5.49
CA THR A 173 7.80 1.00 -4.40
C THR A 173 9.10 1.52 -3.80
N LYS A 174 9.24 2.84 -3.67
CA LYS A 174 10.46 3.41 -3.06
C LYS A 174 10.41 3.30 -1.54
N TYR A 175 9.32 3.73 -0.91
CA TYR A 175 9.14 3.63 0.54
C TYR A 175 7.76 3.05 0.85
N TYR A 176 7.74 2.01 1.67
CA TYR A 176 6.51 1.42 2.17
C TYR A 176 6.58 1.26 3.69
N THR A 177 5.56 1.75 4.38
CA THR A 177 5.38 1.62 5.83
C THR A 177 4.01 0.99 6.10
N LEU A 178 4.00 -0.07 6.91
CA LEU A 178 2.78 -0.75 7.36
C LEU A 178 2.83 -0.97 8.87
N THR A 179 1.79 -0.57 9.61
CA THR A 179 1.73 -0.87 11.05
C THR A 179 1.23 -2.29 11.30
N TYR A 180 0.06 -2.66 10.76
CA TYR A 180 -0.56 -3.97 10.96
C TYR A 180 -0.90 -4.64 9.62
N GLY A 181 -0.27 -5.76 9.33
CA GLY A 181 -0.38 -6.49 8.07
C GLY A 181 -0.69 -7.98 8.21
N ILE A 182 -1.74 -8.44 7.51
CA ILE A 182 -2.06 -9.87 7.46
C ILE A 182 -1.33 -10.56 6.29
N LYS A 183 -1.59 -10.18 5.04
CA LYS A 183 -1.00 -10.78 3.84
C LYS A 183 -0.50 -9.72 2.87
N GLY A 184 0.71 -9.88 2.34
CA GLY A 184 1.25 -8.95 1.34
C GLY A 184 2.23 -9.60 0.37
N GLN A 185 2.25 -9.11 -0.86
CA GLN A 185 3.30 -9.39 -1.83
C GLN A 185 3.93 -8.06 -2.27
N LEU A 186 5.25 -7.97 -2.14
CA LEU A 186 6.02 -6.81 -2.54
C LEU A 186 7.09 -7.23 -3.54
N VAL A 187 7.17 -6.50 -4.65
CA VAL A 187 8.20 -6.71 -5.69
C VAL A 187 8.91 -5.38 -5.94
N ASN A 188 10.24 -5.42 -5.96
CA ASN A 188 11.10 -4.27 -6.22
C ASN A 188 10.83 -3.12 -5.25
N THR A 189 11.21 -3.32 -3.98
CA THR A 189 11.01 -2.31 -2.93
C THR A 189 12.35 -1.79 -2.42
N LYS A 190 12.53 -0.46 -2.38
CA LYS A 190 13.79 0.10 -1.85
C LYS A 190 13.82 0.06 -0.33
N TYR A 191 12.76 0.52 0.33
CA TYR A 191 12.64 0.49 1.79
C TYR A 191 11.26 -0.02 2.18
N TYR A 192 11.25 -1.03 3.04
CA TYR A 192 10.02 -1.54 3.63
C TYR A 192 10.15 -1.65 5.15
N THR A 193 9.18 -1.07 5.85
CA THR A 193 9.04 -1.15 7.31
C THR A 193 7.69 -1.74 7.66
N LEU A 194 7.68 -2.75 8.52
CA LEU A 194 6.47 -3.38 9.05
C LEU A 194 6.57 -3.52 10.58
N THR A 195 5.57 -3.07 11.32
CA THR A 195 5.56 -3.27 12.77
C THR A 195 5.05 -4.67 13.13
N TYR A 196 3.84 -5.03 12.68
CA TYR A 196 3.20 -6.31 12.97
C TYR A 196 2.78 -7.03 11.69
N GLY A 197 3.38 -8.18 11.41
CA GLY A 197 3.17 -8.94 10.18
C GLY A 197 2.90 -10.42 10.41
N THR A 198 1.88 -10.96 9.73
CA THR A 198 1.61 -12.41 9.80
C THR A 198 2.15 -13.21 8.61
N LYS A 199 1.90 -12.78 7.36
CA LYS A 199 2.35 -13.47 6.14
C LYS A 199 2.81 -12.47 5.09
N GLY A 200 4.00 -12.67 4.52
CA GLY A 200 4.51 -11.81 3.45
C GLY A 200 5.42 -12.52 2.48
N GLN A 201 5.38 -12.10 1.21
CA GLN A 201 6.37 -12.45 0.20
C GLN A 201 7.04 -11.17 -0.30
N LEU A 202 8.35 -11.11 -0.22
CA LEU A 202 9.15 -9.98 -0.68
C LEU A 202 10.18 -10.47 -1.70
N VAL A 203 10.23 -9.80 -2.84
CA VAL A 203 11.21 -10.07 -3.90
C VAL A 203 11.93 -8.79 -4.24
N ASN A 204 13.26 -8.85 -4.32
CA ASN A 204 14.14 -7.73 -4.67
C ASN A 204 13.93 -6.52 -3.73
N THR A 205 14.35 -6.67 -2.47
CA THR A 205 14.21 -5.61 -1.47
C THR A 205 15.58 -5.11 -1.03
N LYS A 206 15.81 -3.78 -1.07
CA LYS A 206 17.10 -3.23 -0.63
C LYS A 206 17.19 -3.19 0.89
N TYR A 207 16.17 -2.68 1.57
CA TYR A 207 16.11 -2.63 3.04
C TYR A 207 14.74 -3.09 3.51
N TYR A 208 14.73 -4.06 4.42
CA TYR A 208 13.54 -4.52 5.08
C TYR A 208 13.72 -4.53 6.61
N THR A 209 12.78 -3.92 7.31
CA THR A 209 12.70 -3.93 8.77
C THR A 209 11.35 -4.46 9.21
N LEU A 210 11.35 -5.45 10.10
CA LEU A 210 10.15 -6.00 10.72
C LEU A 210 10.32 -6.06 12.25
N THR A 211 9.36 -5.55 13.01
CA THR A 211 9.39 -5.68 14.47
C THR A 211 8.85 -7.03 14.93
N TYR A 212 7.62 -7.39 14.55
CA TYR A 212 6.96 -8.64 14.94
C TYR A 212 6.48 -9.41 13.72
N GLY A 213 7.06 -10.58 13.47
CA GLY A 213 6.81 -11.41 12.29
C GLY A 213 6.49 -12.87 12.61
N THR A 214 5.44 -13.41 11.99
CA THR A 214 5.13 -14.85 12.14
C THR A 214 5.59 -15.72 10.97
N LYS A 215 5.26 -15.38 9.73
CA LYS A 215 5.69 -16.11 8.53
C LYS A 215 6.09 -15.16 7.41
N GLY A 216 7.21 -15.45 6.72
CA GLY A 216 7.63 -14.67 5.56
C GLY A 216 8.56 -15.43 4.63
N GLN A 217 8.51 -15.07 3.36
CA GLN A 217 9.49 -15.50 2.36
C GLN A 217 10.15 -14.26 1.76
N LEU A 218 11.47 -14.25 1.76
CA LEU A 218 12.28 -13.17 1.21
C LEU A 218 13.26 -13.72 0.19
N VAL A 219 13.29 -13.09 -0.97
CA VAL A 219 14.20 -13.43 -2.06
C VAL A 219 14.94 -12.17 -2.50
N ASN A 220 16.27 -12.27 -2.62
CA ASN A 220 17.15 -11.18 -3.05
C ASN A 220 17.00 -9.94 -2.17
N THR A 221 17.45 -10.05 -0.92
CA THR A 221 17.40 -8.93 0.04
C THR A 221 18.79 -8.44 0.39
N LYS A 222 19.04 -7.13 0.27
CA LYS A 222 20.36 -6.59 0.63
C LYS A 222 20.53 -6.47 2.15
N TYR A 223 19.56 -5.89 2.83
CA TYR A 223 19.55 -5.74 4.29
C TYR A 223 18.20 -6.16 4.85
N TYR A 224 18.22 -7.07 5.81
CA TYR A 224 17.04 -7.48 6.55
C TYR A 224 17.29 -7.42 8.05
N THR A 225 16.38 -6.75 8.77
CA THR A 225 16.35 -6.69 10.23
C THR A 225 15.01 -7.18 10.75
N LEU A 226 15.03 -8.12 11.69
CA LEU A 226 13.85 -8.63 12.37
C LEU A 226 14.07 -8.61 13.89
N THR A 227 13.15 -8.02 14.65
CA THR A 227 13.25 -8.04 16.12
C THR A 227 12.70 -9.35 16.68
N TYR A 228 11.45 -9.70 16.38
CA TYR A 228 10.79 -10.91 16.87
C TYR A 228 10.25 -11.74 15.71
N GLY A 229 10.81 -12.93 15.50
CA GLY A 229 10.49 -13.81 14.38
C GLY A 229 10.20 -15.25 14.81
N THR A 230 9.17 -15.86 14.21
CA THR A 230 8.88 -17.28 14.49
C THR A 230 9.21 -18.24 13.34
N LYS A 231 8.84 -17.92 12.10
CA LYS A 231 9.13 -18.75 10.91
C LYS A 231 9.46 -17.87 9.70
N GLY A 232 10.49 -18.23 8.94
CA GLY A 232 10.82 -17.53 7.70
C GLY A 232 11.73 -18.33 6.77
N GLN A 233 11.63 -18.03 5.48
CA GLN A 233 12.55 -18.50 4.45
C GLN A 233 13.23 -17.30 3.81
N LEU A 234 14.56 -17.33 3.78
CA LEU A 234 15.38 -16.29 3.17
C LEU A 234 16.33 -16.89 2.16
N VAL A 235 16.32 -16.34 0.95
CA VAL A 235 17.17 -16.75 -0.16
C VAL A 235 17.92 -15.54 -0.68
N ASN A 236 19.24 -15.68 -0.84
CA ASN A 236 20.13 -14.65 -1.38
C ASN A 236 20.06 -13.35 -0.56
N THR A 237 20.56 -13.41 0.68
CA THR A 237 20.57 -12.25 1.58
C THR A 237 21.99 -11.77 1.85
N LYS A 238 22.26 -10.47 1.66
CA LYS A 238 23.62 -9.95 1.93
C LYS A 238 23.86 -9.75 3.43
N TYR A 239 22.93 -9.10 4.12
CA TYR A 239 22.99 -8.89 5.57
C TYR A 239 21.66 -9.24 6.21
N TYR A 240 21.69 -10.11 7.21
CA TYR A 240 20.53 -10.46 8.01
C TYR A 240 20.84 -10.34 9.50
N THR A 241 19.98 -9.61 10.21
CA THR A 241 20.02 -9.48 11.66
C THR A 241 18.68 -9.91 12.26
N LEU A 242 18.73 -10.82 13.23
CA LEU A 242 17.57 -11.27 14.01
C LEU A 242 17.86 -11.15 15.51
N THR A 243 16.99 -10.45 16.26
CA THR A 243 17.14 -10.35 17.72
C THR A 243 16.60 -11.60 18.41
N TYR A 244 15.33 -11.95 18.19
CA TYR A 244 14.66 -13.10 18.80
C TYR A 244 14.05 -13.99 17.73
N GLY A 245 14.56 -15.20 17.57
CA GLY A 245 14.19 -16.15 16.52
C GLY A 245 13.92 -17.56 17.01
N THR A 246 12.85 -18.19 16.54
CA THR A 246 12.58 -19.60 16.88
C THR A 246 12.80 -20.60 15.75
N ASN A 247 12.44 -20.30 14.50
CA ASN A 247 12.72 -21.16 13.34
C ASN A 247 12.96 -20.33 12.08
N GLY A 248 13.93 -20.73 11.26
CA GLY A 248 14.15 -20.14 9.94
C GLY A 248 15.02 -21.01 9.05
N GLN A 249 14.81 -20.87 7.74
CA GLN A 249 15.69 -21.43 6.71
C GLN A 249 16.35 -20.28 5.96
N LEU A 250 17.67 -20.31 5.89
CA LEU A 250 18.49 -19.33 5.20
C LEU A 250 19.38 -20.02 4.18
N VAL A 251 19.31 -19.55 2.94
CA VAL A 251 20.12 -20.05 1.82
C VAL A 251 20.87 -18.89 1.20
N ASN A 252 22.18 -19.08 0.99
CA ASN A 252 23.08 -18.09 0.36
C ASN A 252 23.07 -16.75 1.11
N THR A 253 23.63 -16.75 2.32
CA THR A 253 23.71 -15.55 3.16
C THR A 253 25.16 -15.10 3.34
N LYS A 254 25.47 -13.83 3.07
CA LYS A 254 26.84 -13.34 3.26
C LYS A 254 27.15 -13.08 4.74
N TYR A 255 26.27 -12.35 5.44
CA TYR A 255 26.42 -12.06 6.86
C TYR A 255 25.09 -12.34 7.58
N TYR A 256 25.15 -13.21 8.59
CA TYR A 256 24.02 -13.48 9.46
C TYR A 256 24.38 -13.25 10.92
N THR A 257 23.57 -12.48 11.62
CA THR A 257 23.67 -12.25 13.06
C THR A 257 22.36 -12.62 13.74
N LEU A 258 22.43 -13.49 14.73
CA LEU A 258 21.32 -13.90 15.59
C LEU A 258 21.69 -13.68 17.05
N ILE A 259 20.86 -12.94 17.80
CA ILE A 259 21.14 -12.69 19.22
C ILE A 259 20.57 -13.84 20.07
N TYR A 260 19.27 -14.12 19.97
CA TYR A 260 18.60 -15.21 20.68
C TYR A 260 17.92 -16.15 19.70
N GLY A 261 18.41 -17.39 19.60
CA GLY A 261 17.96 -18.39 18.63
C GLY A 261 17.70 -19.76 19.25
N THR A 262 16.62 -20.42 18.83
CA THR A 262 16.34 -21.80 19.29
C THR A 262 16.52 -22.87 18.22
N LYS A 263 16.09 -22.64 16.96
CA LYS A 263 16.25 -23.58 15.83
C LYS A 263 16.44 -22.83 14.51
N GLY A 264 17.22 -23.41 13.60
CA GLY A 264 17.39 -22.89 12.24
C GLY A 264 18.24 -23.78 11.36
N GLN A 265 18.03 -23.67 10.05
CA GLN A 265 18.86 -24.28 9.02
C GLN A 265 19.50 -23.18 8.19
N LEU A 266 20.82 -23.26 8.05
CA LEU A 266 21.63 -22.32 7.29
C LEU A 266 22.47 -23.08 6.28
N VAL A 267 22.32 -22.71 5.00
CA VAL A 267 23.06 -23.31 3.90
C VAL A 267 23.82 -22.21 3.15
N ASN A 268 25.10 -22.44 2.89
CA ASN A 268 25.98 -21.52 2.17
C ASN A 268 26.04 -20.13 2.84
N THR A 269 26.67 -20.09 4.03
CA THR A 269 26.82 -18.85 4.79
C THR A 269 28.28 -18.43 4.89
N LYS A 270 28.61 -17.18 4.53
CA LYS A 270 30.01 -16.74 4.63
C LYS A 270 30.39 -16.41 6.08
N TYR A 271 29.56 -15.64 6.78
CA TYR A 271 29.78 -15.28 8.18
C TYR A 271 28.49 -15.49 8.98
N TYR A 272 28.56 -16.28 10.04
CA TYR A 272 27.47 -16.47 10.98
C TYR A 272 27.92 -16.15 12.41
N THR A 273 27.16 -15.30 13.09
CA THR A 273 27.34 -14.97 14.50
C THR A 273 26.07 -15.29 15.28
N LEU A 274 26.20 -16.07 16.34
CA LEU A 274 25.14 -16.42 17.28
C LEU A 274 25.55 -16.08 18.71
N THR A 275 24.78 -15.25 19.41
CA THR A 275 25.09 -14.91 20.80
C THR A 275 24.55 -15.97 21.77
N TYR A 276 23.25 -16.29 21.71
CA TYR A 276 22.58 -17.27 22.55
C TYR A 276 21.82 -18.28 21.68
N GLY A 277 22.24 -19.55 21.70
CA GLY A 277 21.74 -20.59 20.81
C GLY A 277 21.52 -21.94 21.48
N THR A 278 20.45 -22.66 21.14
CA THR A 278 20.22 -24.01 21.67
C THR A 278 20.28 -25.14 20.65
N LYS A 279 19.82 -24.95 19.39
CA LYS A 279 19.88 -25.94 18.30
C LYS A 279 20.01 -25.27 16.92
N GLY A 280 20.75 -25.89 16.00
CA GLY A 280 20.83 -25.43 14.60
C GLY A 280 21.63 -26.37 13.71
N GLN A 281 21.35 -26.33 12.40
CA GLN A 281 22.14 -27.02 11.37
C GLN A 281 22.78 -25.98 10.46
N LEU A 282 24.10 -26.06 10.31
CA LEU A 282 24.89 -25.21 9.42
C LEU A 282 25.58 -26.09 8.39
N VAL A 283 25.37 -25.79 7.12
CA VAL A 283 25.99 -26.48 5.99
C VAL A 283 26.74 -25.47 5.14
N ASN A 284 28.01 -25.76 4.81
CA ASN A 284 28.88 -24.90 3.99
C ASN A 284 29.03 -23.50 4.59
N THR A 285 29.67 -23.41 5.75
CA THR A 285 29.88 -22.14 6.44
C THR A 285 31.36 -21.76 6.50
N LYS A 286 31.72 -20.56 6.03
CA LYS A 286 33.15 -20.16 6.07
C LYS A 286 33.59 -19.78 7.49
N TYR A 287 32.83 -18.93 8.17
CA TYR A 287 33.12 -18.48 9.53
C TYR A 287 31.88 -18.59 10.42
N TYR A 288 32.01 -19.26 11.56
CA TYR A 288 30.96 -19.38 12.57
C TYR A 288 31.48 -18.99 13.96
N THR A 289 30.76 -18.07 14.62
CA THR A 289 31.02 -17.64 16.00
C THR A 289 29.80 -17.90 16.87
N LEU A 290 30.00 -18.58 17.99
CA LEU A 290 29.00 -18.85 19.02
C LEU A 290 29.49 -18.35 20.39
N THR A 291 28.73 -17.47 21.05
CA THR A 291 29.09 -17.01 22.40
C THR A 291 28.56 -17.96 23.48
N TYR A 292 27.26 -18.27 23.49
CA TYR A 292 26.59 -19.13 24.47
C TYR A 292 25.74 -20.19 23.77
N GLY A 293 26.02 -21.48 23.98
CA GLY A 293 25.13 -22.52 23.45
C GLY A 293 25.45 -23.97 23.83
N THR A 294 24.54 -24.88 23.44
CA THR A 294 24.52 -26.26 23.97
C THR A 294 24.45 -27.38 22.93
N LYS A 295 23.84 -27.19 21.73
CA LYS A 295 23.72 -28.24 20.68
C LYS A 295 23.68 -27.65 19.25
N GLY A 296 24.27 -28.35 18.27
CA GLY A 296 24.20 -27.99 16.85
C GLY A 296 24.97 -28.96 15.94
N GLN A 297 24.69 -28.96 14.64
CA GLN A 297 25.43 -29.74 13.65
C GLN A 297 26.12 -28.80 12.67
N LEU A 298 27.42 -29.03 12.44
CA LEU A 298 28.26 -28.25 11.54
C LEU A 298 28.79 -29.16 10.43
N VAL A 299 28.34 -28.94 9.20
CA VAL A 299 28.82 -29.68 8.03
C VAL A 299 29.60 -28.72 7.14
N ASN A 300 30.85 -29.09 6.79
CA ASN A 300 31.74 -28.28 5.96
C ASN A 300 31.88 -26.83 6.49
N THR A 301 32.34 -26.69 7.74
CA THR A 301 32.63 -25.40 8.35
C THR A 301 34.14 -25.17 8.43
N LYS A 302 34.65 -24.08 7.84
CA LYS A 302 36.10 -23.84 7.75
C LYS A 302 36.68 -23.27 9.05
N TYR A 303 36.00 -22.30 9.67
CA TYR A 303 36.45 -21.66 10.91
C TYR A 303 35.30 -21.59 11.92
N TYR A 304 35.56 -22.04 13.15
CA TYR A 304 34.59 -22.09 14.25
C TYR A 304 35.18 -21.53 15.54
N THR A 305 34.40 -20.74 16.28
CA THR A 305 34.76 -20.22 17.59
C THR A 305 33.59 -20.38 18.58
N LEU A 306 33.90 -20.90 19.77
CA LEU A 306 32.98 -21.03 20.90
C LEU A 306 33.56 -20.31 22.13
N THR A 307 32.79 -19.44 22.78
CA THR A 307 33.23 -18.77 24.02
C THR A 307 32.79 -19.53 25.27
N TYR A 308 31.50 -19.83 25.40
CA TYR A 308 30.91 -20.48 26.57
C TYR A 308 29.86 -21.53 26.15
N GLY A 309 30.10 -22.80 26.45
CA GLY A 309 29.17 -23.88 26.10
C GLY A 309 29.70 -25.27 26.39
N THR A 310 28.82 -26.26 26.42
CA THR A 310 29.22 -27.66 26.56
C THR A 310 29.68 -28.20 25.21
N LYS A 311 30.96 -28.64 25.13
CA LYS A 311 31.60 -29.20 23.92
C LYS A 311 30.96 -30.50 23.40
N GLY A 312 29.89 -30.98 24.04
CA GLY A 312 29.49 -32.39 24.08
C GLY A 312 28.73 -32.96 22.88
N GLN A 313 28.19 -32.17 21.93
CA GLN A 313 27.47 -32.72 20.75
C GLN A 313 27.51 -31.75 19.55
N LEU A 314 28.67 -31.20 19.22
CA LEU A 314 28.88 -30.52 17.93
C LEU A 314 29.59 -31.51 17.01
N GLU A 315 28.83 -32.25 16.22
CA GLU A 315 29.39 -33.06 15.14
C GLU A 315 29.88 -32.12 14.05
N LEU A 316 31.20 -32.01 13.93
CA LEU A 316 31.87 -31.38 12.79
C LEU A 316 32.06 -32.46 11.73
N VAL A 317 31.21 -32.46 10.70
CA VAL A 317 31.36 -33.37 9.56
C VAL A 317 32.12 -32.64 8.46
N GLN A 318 33.40 -32.96 8.29
CA GLN A 318 34.20 -32.53 7.14
C GLN A 318 34.11 -33.62 6.07
N MET A 319 33.47 -33.31 4.93
CA MET A 319 33.54 -34.17 3.74
C MET A 319 34.73 -33.65 2.92
N PHE A 320 35.72 -34.52 2.69
CA PHE A 320 36.93 -34.22 1.90
C PHE A 320 36.61 -34.11 0.41
#